data_AF-A0A1Q7SGW5-F1
#
_entry.id   AF-A0A1Q7SGW5-F1
#
_cell.length_a   1.000
_cell.length_b   1.000
_cell.length_c   1.000
_cell.angle_alpha   90.00
_cell.angle_beta   90.00
_cell.angle_gamma   90.00
#
_symmetry.space_group_name_H-M   'P 1'
#
loop_
_entity.id
_entity.type
_entity.pdbx_description
1 polymer ?
#
loop_
_entity_poly.entity_id
_entity_poly.type
_entity_poly.pdbx_seq_one_letter_code
_entity_poly.pdbx_strand_id
1 'polypeptide(L)'
;MEFNVFEYFKGYKRTTRGPMTPEEQGTSFFLAGHMGEQISERVDTCAAKARLSRRNFLGTASGFAAAMLAVNEITGMKFFEVTEAEAYDVAAAQDIKVARKPGSDFIVDKLILEGSDTSVAVFNPFGFREDYGGKDMIPIEEQAEVKQRWPDRTVMLAGGLTPNQGLRETLDRLQMFVEKYKISGLKLYTFDSTPKRGWWFDDQKQAYPIWEKARKLGIKNIGCHKGIPFGQFMARYAHPEDLDAACDDFLDLNFIAYHSAWPYQNELAALKGFKPQRKNLYCEVGSTFAATVTNRPLECAHVLGTLLRDLGPDYVMWGTDSALWGNPQWQIEAFRKFQIPDQLVEGHGYPKLTDEIKAKVFGQNAARIWNLKTVASAVPADKPRIVAV
;
A
#
# COMPACT_ATOMS: atom_id res chain seq x y z
N MET A 1 28.70 1.01 7.42
CA MET A 1 28.40 1.78 6.19
C MET A 1 26.89 1.80 6.13
N GLU A 2 26.27 2.92 6.51
CA GLU A 2 24.82 3.04 6.69
C GLU A 2 24.11 2.99 5.33
N PHE A 3 23.15 2.09 5.18
CA PHE A 3 22.36 1.94 3.96
C PHE A 3 21.26 3.00 3.91
N ASN A 4 21.19 3.74 2.80
CA ASN A 4 20.18 4.75 2.53
C ASN A 4 19.51 4.44 1.18
N VAL A 5 18.28 3.93 1.26
CA VAL A 5 17.44 3.52 0.11
C VAL A 5 17.28 4.61 -0.96
N PHE A 6 17.48 5.88 -0.62
CA PHE A 6 17.34 7.01 -1.54
C PHE A 6 18.55 7.22 -2.48
N GLU A 7 19.75 6.70 -2.16
CA GLU A 7 20.90 6.82 -3.07
C GLU A 7 20.77 5.93 -4.31
N TYR A 8 19.98 4.85 -4.24
CA TYR A 8 19.82 3.91 -5.35
C TYR A 8 18.91 4.43 -6.48
N PHE A 9 18.02 5.38 -6.16
CA PHE A 9 17.29 6.14 -7.17
C PHE A 9 18.23 7.20 -7.76
N LYS A 10 19.10 6.79 -8.69
CA LYS A 10 20.10 7.65 -9.37
C LYS A 10 19.48 9.00 -9.78
N GLY A 11 19.84 10.06 -9.07
CA GLY A 11 19.33 11.43 -9.29
C GLY A 11 18.54 12.02 -8.13
N TYR A 12 18.15 11.23 -7.12
CA TYR A 12 17.51 11.73 -5.92
C TYR A 12 18.54 12.33 -4.96
N LYS A 13 19.07 13.51 -5.31
CA LYS A 13 19.69 14.37 -4.29
C LYS A 13 18.62 14.71 -3.29
N ARG A 14 18.85 14.48 -1.99
CA ARG A 14 18.06 15.04 -0.90
C ARG A 14 17.94 16.53 -1.18
N THR A 15 16.82 16.97 -1.75
CA THR A 15 16.53 18.38 -1.78
C THR A 15 16.33 18.70 -0.31
N THR A 16 17.05 19.68 0.20
CA THR A 16 16.79 20.23 1.55
C THR A 16 15.42 20.94 1.63
N ARG A 17 14.55 20.71 0.64
CA ARG A 17 13.26 21.35 0.39
C ARG A 17 12.19 20.33 -0.04
N GLY A 18 12.28 19.09 0.43
CA GLY A 18 11.13 18.17 0.38
C GLY A 18 10.03 18.65 1.35
N PRO A 19 8.78 18.18 1.19
CA PRO A 19 7.69 18.54 2.10
C PRO A 19 8.08 18.26 3.56
N MET A 20 7.86 19.23 4.44
CA MET A 20 8.29 19.17 5.85
C MET A 20 7.32 18.40 6.74
N THR A 21 6.04 18.32 6.34
CA THR A 21 4.99 17.58 7.06
C THR A 21 4.34 16.54 6.15
N PRO A 22 3.72 15.47 6.70
CA PRO A 22 2.91 14.55 5.90
C PRO A 22 1.79 15.27 5.14
N GLU A 23 1.20 16.30 5.76
CA GLU A 23 0.16 17.13 5.15
C GLU A 23 0.70 17.93 3.96
N GLU A 24 1.90 18.51 4.06
CA GLU A 24 2.56 19.19 2.92
C GLU A 24 2.84 18.21 1.78
N GLN A 25 3.27 16.99 2.12
CA GLN A 25 3.53 15.93 1.15
C GLN A 25 2.25 15.55 0.41
N GLY A 26 1.18 15.21 1.15
CA GLY A 26 -0.12 14.91 0.57
C GLY A 26 -0.61 16.04 -0.33
N THR A 27 -0.60 17.27 0.19
CA THR A 27 -1.02 18.46 -0.57
C THR A 27 -0.21 18.61 -1.86
N SER A 28 1.11 18.45 -1.82
CA SER A 28 1.96 18.52 -3.00
C SER A 28 1.58 17.50 -4.08
N PHE A 29 1.14 16.30 -3.69
CA PHE A 29 0.71 15.29 -4.65
C PHE A 29 -0.61 15.66 -5.33
N PHE A 30 -1.58 16.22 -4.61
CA PHE A 30 -2.81 16.77 -5.21
C PHE A 30 -2.51 17.93 -6.19
N LEU A 31 -1.46 18.70 -5.93
CA LEU A 31 -1.07 19.83 -6.77
C LEU A 31 -0.24 19.42 -8.02
N ALA A 32 0.22 18.18 -8.11
CA ALA A 32 1.18 17.76 -9.13
C ALA A 32 0.55 17.22 -10.43
N GLY A 33 -0.74 16.83 -10.42
CA GLY A 33 -1.38 16.22 -11.59
C GLY A 33 -2.13 17.20 -12.49
N HIS A 34 -2.95 16.66 -13.39
CA HIS A 34 -3.65 17.43 -14.41
C HIS A 34 -4.69 18.42 -13.86
N MET A 35 -5.23 18.18 -12.65
CA MET A 35 -6.09 19.14 -11.93
C MET A 35 -5.30 20.10 -11.03
N GLY A 36 -3.97 19.93 -10.95
CA GLY A 36 -3.14 20.58 -9.95
C GLY A 36 -3.18 22.09 -9.98
N GLU A 37 -3.27 22.69 -11.17
CA GLU A 37 -3.40 24.15 -11.35
C GLU A 37 -4.73 24.67 -10.76
N GLN A 38 -5.85 24.04 -11.09
CA GLN A 38 -7.16 24.41 -10.57
C GLN A 38 -7.28 24.18 -9.05
N ILE A 39 -6.67 23.11 -8.54
CA ILE A 39 -6.59 22.85 -7.10
C ILE A 39 -5.74 23.95 -6.43
N SER A 40 -4.63 24.34 -7.06
CA SER A 40 -3.73 25.37 -6.55
C SER A 40 -4.42 26.71 -6.32
N GLU A 41 -5.24 27.17 -7.28
CA GLU A 41 -5.99 28.43 -7.19
C GLU A 41 -6.95 28.45 -5.99
N ARG A 42 -7.66 27.33 -5.78
CA ARG A 42 -8.60 27.18 -4.65
C ARG A 42 -7.86 27.14 -3.32
N VAL A 43 -6.74 26.42 -3.24
CA VAL A 43 -5.89 26.36 -2.05
C VAL A 43 -5.29 27.74 -1.72
N ASP A 44 -4.90 28.55 -2.72
CA ASP A 44 -4.45 29.93 -2.50
C ASP A 44 -5.52 30.82 -1.89
N THR A 45 -6.76 30.67 -2.36
CA THR A 45 -7.92 31.37 -1.78
C THR A 45 -8.11 31.00 -0.31
N CYS A 46 -7.94 29.72 0.04
CA CYS A 46 -8.01 29.25 1.43
C CYS A 46 -6.88 29.84 2.29
N ALA A 47 -5.65 29.85 1.77
CA ALA A 47 -4.49 30.41 2.47
C ALA A 47 -4.69 31.90 2.79
N ALA A 48 -5.21 32.68 1.83
CA ALA A 48 -5.54 34.08 2.02
C ALA A 48 -6.60 34.29 3.11
N LYS A 49 -7.68 33.48 3.13
CA LYS A 49 -8.71 33.52 4.17
C LYS A 49 -8.14 33.18 5.56
N ALA A 50 -7.25 32.19 5.64
CA ALA A 50 -6.57 31.80 6.86
C ALA A 50 -5.49 32.81 7.32
N ARG A 51 -5.23 33.87 6.53
CA ARG A 51 -4.19 34.88 6.78
C ARG A 51 -2.78 34.28 6.91
N LEU A 52 -2.52 33.22 6.15
CA LEU A 52 -1.22 32.55 6.10
C LEU A 52 -0.58 32.73 4.72
N SER A 53 0.75 32.71 4.67
CA SER A 53 1.45 32.56 3.40
C SER A 53 1.13 31.18 2.81
N ARG A 54 1.10 31.07 1.47
CA ARG A 54 0.88 29.78 0.78
C ARG A 54 1.75 28.68 1.37
N ARG A 55 3.06 28.94 1.48
CA ARG A 55 4.04 27.98 2.02
C ARG A 55 3.65 27.46 3.42
N ASN A 56 3.27 28.36 4.33
CA ASN A 56 2.92 27.96 5.69
C ASN A 56 1.58 27.23 5.72
N PHE A 57 0.63 27.61 4.86
CA PHE A 57 -0.68 26.99 4.78
C PHE A 57 -0.63 25.55 4.24
N LEU A 58 0.15 25.29 3.18
CA LEU A 58 0.27 23.94 2.58
C LEU A 58 0.78 22.90 3.59
N GLY A 59 1.56 23.32 4.60
CA GLY A 59 2.05 22.44 5.65
C GLY A 59 1.04 22.08 6.74
N THR A 60 -0.17 22.63 6.68
CA THR A 60 -1.21 22.44 7.70
C THR A 60 -2.24 21.37 7.31
N ALA A 61 -2.98 20.87 8.31
CA ALA A 61 -4.14 20.02 8.08
C ALA A 61 -5.21 20.71 7.21
N SER A 62 -5.42 22.01 7.37
CA SER A 62 -6.33 22.80 6.53
C SER A 62 -5.85 22.92 5.08
N GLY A 63 -4.53 23.04 4.86
CA GLY A 63 -3.96 23.02 3.51
C GLY A 63 -4.30 21.73 2.77
N PHE A 64 -4.18 20.60 3.46
CA PHE A 64 -4.55 19.30 2.91
C PHE A 64 -6.06 19.13 2.72
N ALA A 65 -6.86 19.58 3.68
CA ALA A 65 -8.32 19.60 3.58
C ALA A 65 -8.81 20.47 2.41
N ALA A 66 -8.21 21.64 2.22
CA ALA A 66 -8.50 22.53 1.09
C ALA A 66 -8.22 21.87 -0.25
N ALA A 67 -7.14 21.09 -0.38
CA ALA A 67 -6.86 20.35 -1.61
C ALA A 67 -7.93 19.28 -1.90
N MET A 68 -8.36 18.52 -0.90
CA MET A 68 -9.44 17.53 -1.04
C MET A 68 -10.80 18.19 -1.36
N LEU A 69 -11.12 19.30 -0.70
CA LEU A 69 -12.34 20.05 -0.96
C LEU A 69 -12.34 20.60 -2.40
N ALA A 70 -11.21 21.15 -2.85
CA ALA A 70 -11.05 21.63 -4.22
C ALA A 70 -11.33 20.53 -5.26
N VAL A 71 -10.90 19.29 -5.02
CA VAL A 71 -11.22 18.15 -5.91
C VAL A 71 -12.73 17.94 -6.02
N ASN A 72 -13.46 17.98 -4.90
CA ASN A 72 -14.92 17.84 -4.93
C ASN A 72 -15.57 18.95 -5.77
N GLU A 73 -15.12 20.19 -5.58
CA GLU A 73 -15.70 21.35 -6.25
C GLU A 73 -15.36 21.43 -7.76
N ILE A 74 -14.17 20.99 -8.16
CA ILE A 74 -13.74 20.94 -9.57
C ILE A 74 -14.52 19.85 -10.31
N THR A 75 -14.66 18.68 -9.70
CA THR A 75 -15.30 17.52 -10.33
C THR A 75 -16.83 17.55 -10.23
N GLY A 76 -17.38 18.32 -9.28
CA GLY A 76 -18.81 18.29 -8.93
C GLY A 76 -19.24 17.00 -8.24
N MET A 77 -18.30 16.13 -7.84
CA MET A 77 -18.55 14.86 -7.17
C MET A 77 -17.99 14.85 -5.75
N LYS A 78 -18.69 14.22 -4.82
CA LYS A 78 -18.29 14.14 -3.41
C LYS A 78 -17.36 12.94 -3.17
N PHE A 79 -16.08 13.07 -3.56
CA PHE A 79 -15.06 12.06 -3.30
C PHE A 79 -14.50 12.12 -1.88
N PHE A 80 -14.48 13.30 -1.26
CA PHE A 80 -13.93 13.48 0.08
C PHE A 80 -14.96 14.08 1.05
N GLU A 81 -15.06 13.51 2.24
CA GLU A 81 -15.81 14.07 3.37
C GLU A 81 -14.96 15.14 4.08
N VAL A 82 -15.06 16.35 3.55
CA VAL A 82 -14.39 17.54 4.05
C VAL A 82 -15.38 18.70 4.08
N THR A 83 -15.40 19.42 5.19
CA THR A 83 -16.17 20.64 5.37
C THR A 83 -15.38 21.88 4.95
N GLU A 84 -16.07 22.96 4.61
CA GLU A 84 -15.45 24.27 4.39
C GLU A 84 -14.66 24.75 5.61
N ALA A 85 -15.18 24.52 6.83
CA ALA A 85 -14.51 24.92 8.06
C ALA A 85 -13.13 24.25 8.22
N GLU A 86 -13.03 22.94 7.94
CA GLU A 86 -11.73 22.24 7.96
C GLU A 86 -10.74 22.81 6.94
N ALA A 87 -11.23 23.25 5.77
CA ALA A 87 -10.41 23.82 4.71
C ALA A 87 -9.94 25.27 5.00
N TYR A 88 -10.68 26.04 5.80
CA TYR A 88 -10.39 27.46 6.04
C TYR A 88 -9.86 27.78 7.44
N ASP A 89 -10.23 27.01 8.46
CA ASP A 89 -9.87 27.23 9.86
C ASP A 89 -8.84 26.20 10.33
N VAL A 90 -7.62 26.71 10.58
CA VAL A 90 -6.48 25.90 11.04
C VAL A 90 -6.73 25.32 12.44
N ALA A 91 -7.44 26.02 13.31
CA ALA A 91 -7.78 25.51 14.63
C ALA A 91 -8.82 24.38 14.54
N ALA A 92 -9.87 24.57 13.72
CA ALA A 92 -10.88 23.53 13.49
C ALA A 92 -10.29 22.25 12.88
N ALA A 93 -9.28 22.37 12.02
CA ALA A 93 -8.58 21.21 11.46
C ALA A 93 -7.59 20.55 12.46
N GLN A 94 -7.11 21.30 13.46
CA GLN A 94 -6.22 20.78 14.52
C GLN A 94 -6.98 20.01 15.60
N ASP A 95 -8.20 20.43 15.97
CA ASP A 95 -9.01 19.75 17.00
C ASP A 95 -9.39 18.30 16.63
N ILE A 96 -9.16 17.88 15.37
CA ILE A 96 -9.38 16.51 14.89
C ILE A 96 -8.10 15.63 15.03
N LYS A 97 -6.94 16.18 15.43
CA LYS A 97 -5.66 15.46 15.58
C LYS A 97 -5.03 15.59 16.98
N VAL A 98 -4.74 14.45 17.61
CA VAL A 98 -3.96 14.35 18.87
C VAL A 98 -2.45 14.19 18.57
N ALA A 99 -1.67 14.95 19.34
CA ALA A 99 -0.21 15.05 19.52
C ALA A 99 0.74 14.11 18.73
N ARG A 100 1.67 14.72 17.97
CA ARG A 100 2.84 14.07 17.36
C ARG A 100 4.14 14.71 17.85
N LYS A 101 5.19 13.92 18.06
CA LYS A 101 6.55 14.42 18.33
C LYS A 101 7.43 14.22 17.08
N PRO A 102 8.25 15.21 16.68
CA PRO A 102 9.22 15.02 15.61
C PRO A 102 10.50 14.34 16.12
N GLY A 103 11.13 13.51 15.29
CA GLY A 103 12.45 12.96 15.55
C GLY A 103 13.13 12.47 14.27
N SER A 104 14.43 12.72 14.14
CA SER A 104 15.30 12.26 13.05
C SER A 104 15.92 10.89 13.35
N ASP A 105 16.24 10.17 12.27
CA ASP A 105 17.09 8.98 12.16
C ASP A 105 16.39 7.60 12.11
N PHE A 106 16.74 6.88 11.03
CA PHE A 106 16.12 5.74 10.32
C PHE A 106 14.74 5.96 9.69
N ILE A 107 14.67 5.89 8.35
CA ILE A 107 13.53 6.35 7.52
C ILE A 107 12.28 5.49 7.69
N VAL A 108 12.38 4.22 8.03
CA VAL A 108 11.22 3.32 8.00
C VAL A 108 10.43 3.39 9.32
N ASP A 109 11.12 3.30 10.46
CA ASP A 109 10.53 3.21 11.79
C ASP A 109 9.83 4.51 12.21
N LYS A 110 10.54 5.64 12.15
CA LYS A 110 9.98 6.93 12.58
C LYS A 110 8.93 7.47 11.63
N LEU A 111 9.05 7.19 10.34
CA LEU A 111 8.11 7.67 9.33
C LEU A 111 6.81 6.87 9.37
N ILE A 112 6.89 5.54 9.47
CA ILE A 112 5.73 4.65 9.40
C ILE A 112 5.15 4.45 10.81
N LEU A 113 5.94 3.96 11.78
CA LEU A 113 5.39 3.53 13.07
C LEU A 113 5.26 4.66 14.10
N GLU A 114 6.09 5.70 14.06
CA GLU A 114 5.98 6.84 14.99
C GLU A 114 5.37 8.09 14.35
N GLY A 115 5.50 8.22 13.03
CA GLY A 115 5.11 9.39 12.25
C GLY A 115 3.75 9.26 11.59
N SER A 116 3.03 8.16 11.84
CA SER A 116 1.69 7.93 11.33
C SER A 116 0.84 7.11 12.31
N ASP A 117 -0.45 7.01 12.03
CA ASP A 117 -1.42 6.21 12.78
C ASP A 117 -1.27 4.69 12.57
N THR A 118 -0.22 4.25 11.88
CA THR A 118 0.09 2.83 11.65
C THR A 118 0.42 2.12 12.96
N SER A 119 -0.36 1.10 13.31
CA SER A 119 -0.15 0.31 14.53
C SER A 119 0.86 -0.82 14.30
N VAL A 120 0.73 -1.54 13.18
CA VAL A 120 1.63 -2.64 12.78
C VAL A 120 2.02 -2.43 11.31
N ALA A 121 3.29 -2.66 10.99
CA ALA A 121 3.79 -2.63 9.61
C ALA A 121 4.14 -4.04 9.12
N VAL A 122 3.74 -4.40 7.90
CA VAL A 122 4.22 -5.59 7.20
C VAL A 122 5.36 -5.15 6.29
N PHE A 123 6.57 -5.65 6.56
CA PHE A 123 7.74 -5.26 5.79
C PHE A 123 7.95 -6.17 4.59
N ASN A 124 8.11 -5.51 3.45
CA ASN A 124 8.26 -6.14 2.16
C ASN A 124 9.74 -6.12 1.74
N PRO A 125 10.36 -7.29 1.50
CA PRO A 125 11.64 -7.38 0.82
C PRO A 125 11.55 -6.92 -0.63
N PHE A 126 12.69 -6.51 -1.17
CA PHE A 126 12.83 -6.15 -2.56
C PHE A 126 14.01 -6.91 -3.16
N GLY A 127 13.76 -7.65 -4.24
CA GLY A 127 14.73 -8.57 -4.84
C GLY A 127 15.70 -7.91 -5.82
N PHE A 128 15.93 -8.60 -6.95
CA PHE A 128 16.71 -8.17 -8.11
C PHE A 128 18.23 -8.18 -7.98
N ARG A 129 18.79 -9.23 -7.37
CA ARG A 129 20.23 -9.36 -7.11
C ARG A 129 21.16 -9.05 -8.27
N GLU A 130 20.75 -9.40 -9.48
CA GLU A 130 21.52 -9.17 -10.70
C GLU A 130 21.76 -7.68 -10.93
N ASP A 131 20.81 -6.83 -10.56
CA ASP A 131 20.91 -5.38 -10.69
C ASP A 131 21.67 -4.73 -9.52
N TYR A 132 21.91 -5.46 -8.42
CA TYR A 132 22.40 -4.95 -7.13
C TYR A 132 23.67 -5.68 -6.65
N GLY A 133 24.56 -6.06 -7.58
CA GLY A 133 25.88 -6.61 -7.24
C GLY A 133 25.82 -7.96 -6.53
N GLY A 134 24.80 -8.77 -6.80
CA GLY A 134 24.61 -10.09 -6.21
C GLY A 134 23.87 -10.11 -4.88
N LYS A 135 23.37 -8.97 -4.39
CA LYS A 135 22.55 -8.87 -3.17
C LYS A 135 21.17 -8.34 -3.50
N ASP A 136 20.14 -8.76 -2.77
CA ASP A 136 18.79 -8.23 -2.95
C ASP A 136 18.78 -6.71 -2.65
N MET A 137 17.92 -5.94 -3.32
CA MET A 137 17.81 -4.48 -3.11
C MET A 137 17.49 -4.14 -1.65
N ILE A 138 16.59 -4.91 -1.03
CA ILE A 138 16.33 -4.87 0.41
C ILE A 138 16.57 -6.28 0.95
N PRO A 139 17.79 -6.57 1.44
CA PRO A 139 18.16 -7.86 2.00
C PRO A 139 17.31 -8.25 3.22
N ILE A 140 17.22 -9.56 3.51
CA ILE A 140 16.46 -10.06 4.66
C ILE A 140 17.07 -9.61 6.00
N GLU A 141 18.39 -9.38 6.03
CA GLU A 141 19.11 -8.92 7.21
C GLU A 141 18.61 -7.56 7.69
N GLU A 142 18.36 -6.62 6.76
CA GLU A 142 17.84 -5.29 7.10
C GLU A 142 16.43 -5.36 7.67
N GLN A 143 15.59 -6.26 7.15
CA GLN A 143 14.28 -6.50 7.72
C GLN A 143 14.35 -7.11 9.11
N ALA A 144 15.31 -8.00 9.35
CA ALA A 144 15.52 -8.61 10.65
C ALA A 144 15.91 -7.57 11.71
N GLU A 145 16.71 -6.56 11.34
CA GLU A 145 17.04 -5.43 12.21
C GLU A 145 15.82 -4.59 12.58
N VAL A 146 14.91 -4.34 11.63
CA VAL A 146 13.64 -3.65 11.91
C VAL A 146 12.75 -4.48 12.82
N LYS A 147 12.62 -5.79 12.56
CA LYS A 147 11.86 -6.73 13.40
C LYS A 147 12.40 -6.81 14.82
N GLN A 148 13.73 -6.78 14.99
CA GLN A 148 14.37 -6.79 16.30
C GLN A 148 14.05 -5.51 17.10
N ARG A 149 14.02 -4.36 16.43
CA ARG A 149 13.66 -3.08 17.07
C ARG A 149 12.18 -2.99 17.44
N TRP A 150 11.30 -3.59 16.64
CA TRP A 150 9.84 -3.52 16.82
C TRP A 150 9.17 -4.90 16.77
N PRO A 151 9.43 -5.80 17.73
CA PRO A 151 9.00 -7.19 17.67
C PRO A 151 7.48 -7.36 17.60
N ASP A 152 6.71 -6.50 18.26
CA ASP A 152 5.24 -6.60 18.34
C ASP A 152 4.50 -5.70 17.36
N ARG A 153 5.22 -4.81 16.65
CA ARG A 153 4.64 -3.85 15.71
C ARG A 153 5.02 -4.13 14.27
N THR A 154 5.60 -5.31 14.00
CA THR A 154 6.10 -5.65 12.67
C THR A 154 5.82 -7.09 12.28
N VAL A 155 5.50 -7.30 11.00
CA VAL A 155 5.45 -8.61 10.35
C VAL A 155 6.56 -8.62 9.31
N MET A 156 7.41 -9.64 9.33
CA MET A 156 8.55 -9.73 8.41
C MET A 156 8.29 -10.77 7.34
N LEU A 157 8.36 -10.36 6.06
CA LEU A 157 8.21 -11.25 4.93
C LEU A 157 9.57 -11.59 4.29
N ALA A 158 9.65 -12.73 3.59
CA ALA A 158 10.75 -13.02 2.68
C ALA A 158 10.42 -12.70 1.23
N GLY A 159 11.46 -12.42 0.45
CA GLY A 159 11.38 -12.11 -0.97
C GLY A 159 12.72 -12.29 -1.64
N GLY A 160 12.88 -11.69 -2.82
CA GLY A 160 14.05 -11.93 -3.68
C GLY A 160 14.19 -13.40 -4.12
N LEU A 161 13.13 -14.20 -3.98
CA LEU A 161 13.07 -15.59 -4.43
C LEU A 161 12.49 -15.60 -5.85
N THR A 162 13.22 -16.19 -6.79
CA THR A 162 12.77 -16.44 -8.16
C THR A 162 13.32 -17.78 -8.64
N PRO A 163 12.50 -18.65 -9.24
CA PRO A 163 12.99 -19.91 -9.78
C PRO A 163 14.02 -19.71 -10.91
N ASN A 164 14.09 -18.51 -11.49
CA ASN A 164 15.05 -18.17 -12.54
C ASN A 164 16.50 -18.08 -12.06
N GLN A 165 16.73 -17.90 -10.75
CA GLN A 165 18.05 -18.03 -10.13
C GLN A 165 18.45 -19.50 -9.90
N GLY A 166 17.54 -20.44 -10.18
CA GLY A 166 17.71 -21.87 -9.95
C GLY A 166 16.73 -22.36 -8.89
N LEU A 167 15.92 -23.36 -9.26
CA LEU A 167 14.88 -23.86 -8.37
C LEU A 167 15.45 -24.37 -7.04
N ARG A 168 16.53 -25.17 -7.07
CA ARG A 168 17.17 -25.68 -5.86
C ARG A 168 17.64 -24.56 -4.94
N GLU A 169 18.36 -23.58 -5.48
CA GLU A 169 18.82 -22.42 -4.71
C GLU A 169 17.65 -21.65 -4.08
N THR A 170 16.57 -21.47 -4.84
CA THR A 170 15.35 -20.81 -4.36
C THR A 170 14.72 -21.54 -3.18
N LEU A 171 14.62 -22.87 -3.25
CA LEU A 171 14.08 -23.70 -2.18
C LEU A 171 14.99 -23.71 -0.94
N ASP A 172 16.31 -23.75 -1.14
CA ASP A 172 17.29 -23.72 -0.04
C ASP A 172 17.26 -22.36 0.68
N ARG A 173 17.13 -21.26 -0.08
CA ARG A 173 16.95 -19.92 0.50
C ARG A 173 15.63 -19.77 1.24
N LEU A 174 14.53 -20.29 0.71
CA LEU A 174 13.24 -20.30 1.40
C LEU A 174 13.34 -21.05 2.74
N GLN A 175 13.97 -22.24 2.75
CA GLN A 175 14.24 -22.98 3.99
C GLN A 175 15.01 -22.12 4.99
N MET A 176 16.11 -21.51 4.54
CA MET A 176 16.96 -20.68 5.38
C MET A 176 16.19 -19.48 5.95
N PHE A 177 15.36 -18.81 5.15
CA PHE A 177 14.53 -17.70 5.62
C PHE A 177 13.55 -18.13 6.71
N VAL A 178 12.93 -19.30 6.58
CA VAL A 178 12.04 -19.84 7.61
C VAL A 178 12.81 -20.25 8.87
N GLU A 179 13.93 -20.96 8.72
CA GLU A 179 14.68 -21.51 9.86
C GLU A 179 15.41 -20.43 10.66
N LYS A 180 16.11 -19.53 9.96
CA LYS A 180 16.98 -18.51 10.58
C LYS A 180 16.21 -17.26 10.96
N TYR A 181 15.38 -16.75 10.03
CA TYR A 181 14.74 -15.43 10.18
C TYR A 181 13.28 -15.51 10.66
N LYS A 182 12.67 -16.70 10.70
CA LYS A 182 11.29 -16.90 11.20
C LYS A 182 10.27 -16.00 10.49
N ILE A 183 10.38 -15.92 9.17
CA ILE A 183 9.48 -15.12 8.33
C ILE A 183 8.01 -15.52 8.51
N SER A 184 7.10 -14.58 8.30
CA SER A 184 5.65 -14.79 8.42
C SER A 184 4.95 -15.11 7.09
N GLY A 185 5.58 -14.78 5.96
CA GLY A 185 5.03 -14.96 4.62
C GLY A 185 6.01 -14.55 3.53
N LEU A 186 5.54 -14.57 2.29
CA LEU A 186 6.32 -14.18 1.12
C LEU A 186 5.77 -12.92 0.45
N LYS A 187 6.66 -12.13 -0.14
CA LYS A 187 6.36 -11.06 -1.10
C LYS A 187 7.38 -11.16 -2.23
N LEU A 188 6.86 -11.43 -3.42
CA LEU A 188 7.65 -11.84 -4.58
C LEU A 188 7.42 -10.91 -5.78
N TYR A 189 8.25 -11.12 -6.81
CA TYR A 189 8.15 -10.45 -8.09
C TYR A 189 8.27 -11.52 -9.19
N THR A 190 7.28 -11.56 -10.08
CA THR A 190 7.23 -12.48 -11.23
C THR A 190 7.93 -11.91 -12.45
N PHE A 191 8.06 -10.60 -12.57
CA PHE A 191 9.12 -10.02 -13.38
C PHE A 191 10.41 -9.98 -12.57
N ASP A 192 11.55 -10.18 -13.22
CA ASP A 192 12.84 -10.15 -12.55
C ASP A 192 13.99 -9.62 -13.42
N SER A 193 15.15 -9.42 -12.78
CA SER A 193 16.40 -8.96 -13.38
C SER A 193 17.26 -10.09 -13.95
N THR A 194 16.77 -11.34 -13.93
CA THR A 194 17.52 -12.45 -14.53
C THR A 194 17.48 -12.36 -16.06
N PRO A 195 18.37 -13.06 -16.79
CA PRO A 195 18.29 -13.12 -18.25
C PRO A 195 16.95 -13.64 -18.80
N LYS A 196 16.16 -14.37 -17.98
CA LYS A 196 14.82 -14.85 -18.34
C LYS A 196 13.74 -13.77 -18.21
N ARG A 197 14.03 -12.67 -17.51
CA ARG A 197 13.19 -11.47 -17.31
C ARG A 197 11.88 -11.66 -16.55
N GLY A 198 11.54 -12.90 -16.20
CA GLY A 198 10.38 -13.22 -15.38
C GLY A 198 9.92 -14.67 -15.53
N TRP A 199 8.84 -15.00 -14.84
CA TRP A 199 8.29 -16.34 -14.67
C TRP A 199 6.80 -16.25 -14.35
N TRP A 200 6.07 -17.34 -14.56
CA TRP A 200 4.63 -17.42 -14.30
C TRP A 200 4.36 -17.99 -12.91
N PHE A 201 3.44 -17.35 -12.18
CA PHE A 201 3.13 -17.70 -10.80
C PHE A 201 2.42 -19.06 -10.66
N ASP A 202 1.83 -19.56 -11.75
CA ASP A 202 1.20 -20.87 -11.89
C ASP A 202 2.06 -21.92 -12.62
N ASP A 203 3.35 -21.64 -12.87
CA ASP A 203 4.23 -22.61 -13.52
C ASP A 203 4.40 -23.87 -12.64
N GLN A 204 3.84 -24.99 -13.10
CA GLN A 204 3.85 -26.26 -12.36
C GLN A 204 5.25 -26.83 -12.12
N LYS A 205 6.24 -26.45 -12.92
CA LYS A 205 7.62 -26.95 -12.81
C LYS A 205 8.52 -26.01 -12.03
N GLN A 206 8.27 -24.70 -12.10
CA GLN A 206 9.13 -23.66 -11.52
C GLN A 206 8.53 -23.04 -10.25
N ALA A 207 7.23 -22.71 -10.26
CA ALA A 207 6.56 -22.03 -9.16
C ALA A 207 5.99 -23.02 -8.12
N TYR A 208 5.28 -24.06 -8.57
CA TYR A 208 4.58 -24.99 -7.66
C TYR A 208 5.49 -25.69 -6.65
N PRO A 209 6.74 -26.09 -6.98
CA PRO A 209 7.64 -26.62 -5.97
C PRO A 209 7.97 -25.63 -4.84
N ILE A 210 7.92 -24.33 -5.11
CA ILE A 210 8.09 -23.26 -4.09
C ILE A 210 6.86 -23.19 -3.18
N TRP A 211 5.64 -23.26 -3.74
CA TRP A 211 4.39 -23.28 -2.97
C TRP A 211 4.28 -24.52 -2.09
N GLU A 212 4.64 -25.68 -2.65
CA GLU A 212 4.74 -26.94 -1.92
C GLU A 212 5.74 -26.87 -0.75
N LYS A 213 6.89 -26.23 -0.98
CA LYS A 213 7.89 -26.02 0.07
C LYS A 213 7.39 -25.04 1.13
N ALA A 214 6.77 -23.93 0.74
CA ALA A 214 6.15 -22.96 1.64
C ALA A 214 5.11 -23.65 2.54
N ARG A 215 4.21 -24.46 1.95
CA ARG A 215 3.21 -25.26 2.66
C ARG A 215 3.86 -26.19 3.70
N LYS A 216 4.88 -26.96 3.30
CA LYS A 216 5.62 -27.87 4.21
C LYS A 216 6.31 -27.12 5.36
N LEU A 217 6.70 -25.88 5.13
CA LEU A 217 7.33 -25.00 6.12
C LEU A 217 6.34 -24.20 6.96
N GLY A 218 5.03 -24.38 6.76
CA GLY A 218 3.99 -23.65 7.48
C GLY A 218 3.80 -22.20 7.02
N ILE A 219 4.35 -21.81 5.86
CA ILE A 219 4.13 -20.49 5.27
C ILE A 219 2.84 -20.51 4.46
N LYS A 220 1.82 -19.82 4.98
CA LYS A 220 0.48 -19.79 4.40
C LYS A 220 0.25 -18.64 3.41
N ASN A 221 0.85 -17.47 3.66
CA ASN A 221 0.56 -16.25 2.91
C ASN A 221 1.67 -15.97 1.90
N ILE A 222 1.29 -15.89 0.63
CA ILE A 222 2.20 -15.72 -0.50
C ILE A 222 1.75 -14.55 -1.34
N GLY A 223 2.55 -13.50 -1.30
CA GLY A 223 2.37 -12.27 -2.03
C GLY A 223 3.17 -12.20 -3.30
N CYS A 224 2.61 -11.56 -4.32
CA CYS A 224 3.38 -11.14 -5.49
C CYS A 224 3.00 -9.72 -5.90
N HIS A 225 3.99 -8.98 -6.40
CA HIS A 225 3.75 -7.78 -7.18
C HIS A 225 2.94 -8.12 -8.42
N LYS A 226 1.78 -7.46 -8.59
CA LYS A 226 0.92 -7.58 -9.77
C LYS A 226 0.46 -6.18 -10.21
N GLY A 227 0.31 -5.96 -11.51
CA GLY A 227 -0.03 -4.65 -12.07
C GLY A 227 1.21 -3.82 -12.38
N ILE A 228 1.30 -2.61 -11.79
CA ILE A 228 2.30 -1.55 -12.03
C ILE A 228 3.66 -2.12 -12.46
N PRO A 229 3.94 -2.19 -13.78
CA PRO A 229 5.23 -2.68 -14.23
C PRO A 229 6.26 -1.55 -14.08
N PHE A 230 7.41 -1.83 -13.48
CA PHE A 230 8.53 -0.89 -13.60
C PHE A 230 8.99 -0.92 -15.06
N GLY A 231 9.23 0.25 -15.67
CA GLY A 231 9.39 0.39 -17.12
C GLY A 231 10.48 -0.48 -17.77
N GLN A 232 11.43 -0.98 -16.98
CA GLN A 232 12.49 -1.91 -17.41
C GLN A 232 12.05 -3.39 -17.50
N PHE A 233 10.94 -3.75 -16.86
CA PHE A 233 10.50 -5.13 -16.70
C PHE A 233 9.33 -5.50 -17.62
N MET A 234 9.20 -6.79 -17.92
CA MET A 234 8.16 -7.28 -18.82
C MET A 234 6.80 -7.28 -18.11
N ALA A 235 5.91 -6.38 -18.54
CA ALA A 235 4.58 -6.21 -17.95
C ALA A 235 3.74 -7.50 -17.90
N ARG A 236 3.92 -8.41 -18.87
CA ARG A 236 3.17 -9.68 -18.92
C ARG A 236 3.27 -10.50 -17.64
N TYR A 237 4.42 -10.48 -16.96
CA TYR A 237 4.60 -11.26 -15.74
C TYR A 237 3.96 -10.57 -14.53
N ALA A 238 3.67 -9.27 -14.60
CA ALA A 238 2.89 -8.56 -13.59
C ALA A 238 1.38 -8.75 -13.76
N HIS A 239 0.91 -9.32 -14.89
CA HIS A 239 -0.50 -9.58 -15.13
C HIS A 239 -1.06 -10.58 -14.09
N PRO A 240 -2.32 -10.44 -13.63
CA PRO A 240 -2.86 -11.29 -12.56
C PRO A 240 -3.36 -12.66 -13.04
N GLU A 241 -3.34 -12.96 -14.33
CA GLU A 241 -3.95 -14.19 -14.90
C GLU A 241 -3.42 -15.50 -14.25
N ASP A 242 -2.14 -15.53 -13.93
CA ASP A 242 -1.46 -16.67 -13.32
C ASP A 242 -1.82 -16.89 -11.83
N LEU A 243 -2.67 -16.04 -11.25
CA LEU A 243 -3.29 -16.31 -9.95
C LEU A 243 -4.49 -17.25 -10.07
N ASP A 244 -5.06 -17.44 -11.26
CA ASP A 244 -6.28 -18.24 -11.41
C ASP A 244 -6.06 -19.71 -11.05
N ALA A 245 -5.11 -20.36 -11.74
CA ALA A 245 -4.75 -21.75 -11.47
C ALA A 245 -4.12 -21.92 -10.09
N ALA A 246 -3.21 -21.01 -9.69
CA ALA A 246 -2.58 -21.07 -8.37
C ALA A 246 -3.61 -21.09 -7.22
N CYS A 247 -4.65 -20.24 -7.29
CA CYS A 247 -5.70 -20.21 -6.27
C CYS A 247 -6.54 -21.49 -6.22
N ASP A 248 -6.79 -22.14 -7.36
CA ASP A 248 -7.61 -23.36 -7.42
C ASP A 248 -6.82 -24.62 -7.03
N ASP A 249 -5.52 -24.64 -7.32
CA ASP A 249 -4.65 -25.79 -7.04
C ASP A 249 -4.14 -25.81 -5.59
N PHE A 250 -4.11 -24.65 -4.91
CA PHE A 250 -3.64 -24.51 -3.51
C PHE A 250 -4.68 -23.82 -2.62
N LEU A 251 -5.77 -24.52 -2.32
CA LEU A 251 -6.89 -24.02 -1.52
C LEU A 251 -6.53 -23.68 -0.06
N ASP A 252 -5.43 -24.24 0.45
CA ASP A 252 -4.95 -24.06 1.83
C ASP A 252 -3.96 -22.90 2.01
N LEU A 253 -3.41 -22.39 0.91
CA LEU A 253 -2.56 -21.20 0.88
C LEU A 253 -3.39 -19.94 0.58
N ASN A 254 -2.88 -18.77 0.97
CA ASN A 254 -3.43 -17.47 0.60
C ASN A 254 -2.51 -16.79 -0.42
N PHE A 255 -3.08 -16.26 -1.49
CA PHE A 255 -2.38 -15.49 -2.52
C PHE A 255 -2.77 -14.02 -2.49
N ILE A 256 -1.77 -13.14 -2.50
CA ILE A 256 -1.98 -11.69 -2.35
C ILE A 256 -1.43 -10.98 -3.60
N ALA A 257 -2.33 -10.35 -4.36
CA ALA A 257 -1.99 -9.45 -5.46
C ALA A 257 -1.70 -8.05 -4.91
N TYR A 258 -0.43 -7.73 -4.70
CA TYR A 258 -0.03 -6.39 -4.27
C TYR A 258 -0.21 -5.39 -5.38
N HIS A 259 -0.55 -4.15 -5.02
CA HIS A 259 -0.99 -3.09 -5.94
C HIS A 259 -2.29 -3.45 -6.70
N SER A 260 -3.05 -4.42 -6.19
CA SER A 260 -4.37 -4.80 -6.71
C SER A 260 -4.41 -5.05 -8.23
N ALA A 261 -3.28 -5.50 -8.77
CA ALA A 261 -3.05 -5.68 -10.20
C ALA A 261 -3.26 -4.42 -11.07
N TRP A 262 -3.40 -3.21 -10.53
CA TRP A 262 -3.69 -2.01 -11.32
C TRP A 262 -2.65 -1.79 -12.45
N PRO A 263 -3.08 -1.57 -13.71
CA PRO A 263 -4.45 -1.24 -14.17
C PRO A 263 -5.34 -2.43 -14.56
N TYR A 264 -4.94 -3.66 -14.23
CA TYR A 264 -5.65 -4.92 -14.48
C TYR A 264 -6.60 -5.35 -13.34
N GLN A 265 -7.00 -4.42 -12.46
CA GLN A 265 -7.84 -4.72 -11.30
C GLN A 265 -9.17 -5.39 -11.65
N ASN A 266 -9.75 -5.09 -12.82
CA ASN A 266 -10.99 -5.71 -13.27
C ASN A 266 -10.81 -7.21 -13.51
N GLU A 267 -9.68 -7.61 -14.12
CA GLU A 267 -9.36 -9.02 -14.36
C GLU A 267 -9.05 -9.74 -13.04
N LEU A 268 -8.26 -9.13 -12.16
CA LEU A 268 -8.01 -9.66 -10.81
C LEU A 268 -9.33 -9.88 -10.05
N ALA A 269 -10.24 -8.91 -10.08
CA ALA A 269 -11.51 -9.00 -9.38
C ALA A 269 -12.42 -10.08 -10.00
N ALA A 270 -12.43 -10.22 -11.32
CA ALA A 270 -13.15 -11.26 -12.04
C ALA A 270 -12.70 -12.68 -11.65
N LEU A 271 -11.40 -12.89 -11.37
CA LEU A 271 -10.87 -14.18 -10.91
C LEU A 271 -11.59 -14.71 -9.67
N LYS A 272 -12.07 -13.83 -8.78
CA LYS A 272 -12.90 -14.22 -7.62
C LYS A 272 -14.39 -14.03 -7.87
N GLY A 273 -14.80 -12.98 -8.59
CA GLY A 273 -16.20 -12.68 -8.86
C GLY A 273 -16.94 -13.84 -9.54
N PHE A 274 -16.29 -14.54 -10.48
CA PHE A 274 -16.85 -15.74 -11.13
C PHE A 274 -16.73 -17.03 -10.30
N LYS A 275 -15.90 -17.01 -9.25
CA LYS A 275 -15.62 -18.17 -8.38
C LYS A 275 -15.80 -17.75 -6.90
N PRO A 276 -17.01 -17.39 -6.44
CA PRO A 276 -17.22 -16.84 -5.10
C PRO A 276 -16.83 -17.78 -3.96
N GLN A 277 -16.71 -19.09 -4.22
CA GLN A 277 -16.17 -20.09 -3.31
C GLN A 277 -14.67 -19.93 -3.02
N ARG A 278 -13.93 -19.19 -3.86
CA ARG A 278 -12.51 -18.91 -3.69
C ARG A 278 -12.32 -18.00 -2.48
N LYS A 279 -11.68 -18.52 -1.41
CA LYS A 279 -11.47 -17.80 -0.14
C LYS A 279 -10.00 -17.46 0.14
N ASN A 280 -9.14 -17.62 -0.86
CA ASN A 280 -7.70 -17.49 -0.76
C ASN A 280 -7.07 -16.43 -1.68
N LEU A 281 -7.86 -15.66 -2.44
CA LEU A 281 -7.34 -14.56 -3.26
C LEU A 281 -7.60 -13.22 -2.58
N TYR A 282 -6.52 -12.50 -2.28
CA TYR A 282 -6.51 -11.19 -1.64
C TYR A 282 -5.82 -10.16 -2.54
N CYS A 283 -6.09 -8.88 -2.29
CA CYS A 283 -5.32 -7.80 -2.89
C CYS A 283 -4.88 -6.78 -1.83
N GLU A 284 -3.89 -5.97 -2.19
CA GLU A 284 -3.38 -4.86 -1.37
C GLU A 284 -3.36 -3.59 -2.24
N VAL A 285 -3.80 -2.44 -1.70
CA VAL A 285 -4.11 -1.24 -2.50
C VAL A 285 -2.98 -0.22 -2.63
N GLY A 286 -2.08 -0.07 -1.67
CA GLY A 286 -0.77 0.58 -1.77
C GLY A 286 -0.65 1.76 -2.74
N SER A 287 0.29 1.60 -3.65
CA SER A 287 0.57 2.52 -4.75
C SER A 287 -0.63 2.74 -5.67
N THR A 288 -1.52 1.75 -5.79
CA THR A 288 -2.76 1.90 -6.57
C THR A 288 -3.67 2.95 -5.98
N PHE A 289 -3.85 2.96 -4.65
CA PHE A 289 -4.59 4.02 -3.97
C PHE A 289 -3.85 5.35 -4.07
N ALA A 290 -2.55 5.38 -3.74
CA ALA A 290 -1.75 6.61 -3.73
C ALA A 290 -1.72 7.32 -5.11
N ALA A 291 -1.54 6.55 -6.18
CA ALA A 291 -1.44 7.07 -7.55
C ALA A 291 -2.78 7.57 -8.10
N THR A 292 -3.90 7.04 -7.61
CA THR A 292 -5.24 7.38 -8.13
C THR A 292 -5.97 8.42 -7.27
N VAL A 293 -5.89 8.35 -5.94
CA VAL A 293 -6.70 9.22 -5.05
C VAL A 293 -6.44 10.71 -5.22
N THR A 294 -5.19 11.09 -5.53
CA THR A 294 -4.76 12.50 -5.58
C THR A 294 -5.21 13.21 -6.84
N ASN A 295 -5.02 12.56 -7.99
CA ASN A 295 -5.19 13.20 -9.29
C ASN A 295 -6.14 12.47 -10.24
N ARG A 296 -6.62 11.27 -9.88
CA ARG A 296 -7.60 10.50 -10.67
C ARG A 296 -8.68 9.93 -9.75
N PRO A 297 -9.39 10.76 -8.98
CA PRO A 297 -10.32 10.31 -7.93
C PRO A 297 -11.48 9.47 -8.49
N LEU A 298 -11.94 9.77 -9.71
CA LEU A 298 -12.93 8.95 -10.40
C LEU A 298 -12.41 7.53 -10.68
N GLU A 299 -11.17 7.42 -11.18
CA GLU A 299 -10.52 6.13 -11.36
C GLU A 299 -10.33 5.41 -10.02
N CYS A 300 -9.90 6.13 -8.98
CA CYS A 300 -9.77 5.60 -7.62
C CYS A 300 -11.08 4.96 -7.14
N ALA A 301 -12.21 5.66 -7.34
CA ALA A 301 -13.53 5.17 -6.98
C ALA A 301 -13.93 3.90 -7.76
N HIS A 302 -13.64 3.85 -9.07
CA HIS A 302 -13.88 2.65 -9.87
C HIS A 302 -13.00 1.46 -9.44
N VAL A 303 -11.71 1.71 -9.17
CA VAL A 303 -10.77 0.68 -8.71
C VAL A 303 -11.24 0.08 -7.39
N LEU A 304 -11.45 0.91 -6.37
CA LEU A 304 -11.91 0.46 -5.06
C LEU A 304 -13.30 -0.18 -5.14
N GLY A 305 -14.22 0.42 -5.90
CA GLY A 305 -15.57 -0.08 -6.09
C GLY A 305 -15.59 -1.49 -6.71
N THR A 306 -14.83 -1.72 -7.78
CA THR A 306 -14.72 -3.03 -8.42
C THR A 306 -14.11 -4.06 -7.47
N LEU A 307 -12.99 -3.74 -6.81
CA LEU A 307 -12.33 -4.66 -5.88
C LEU A 307 -13.26 -5.06 -4.73
N LEU A 308 -13.92 -4.09 -4.10
CA LEU A 308 -14.82 -4.35 -2.97
C LEU A 308 -16.09 -5.11 -3.38
N ARG A 309 -16.62 -4.86 -4.58
CA ARG A 309 -17.79 -5.58 -5.10
C ARG A 309 -17.46 -7.03 -5.46
N ASP A 310 -16.40 -7.26 -6.23
CA ASP A 310 -16.16 -8.55 -6.89
C ASP A 310 -15.14 -9.44 -6.14
N LEU A 311 -14.08 -8.85 -5.54
CA LEU A 311 -13.26 -9.60 -4.58
C LEU A 311 -13.99 -9.73 -3.23
N GLY A 312 -14.74 -8.70 -2.83
CA GLY A 312 -15.42 -8.65 -1.54
C GLY A 312 -14.59 -7.92 -0.47
N PRO A 313 -15.25 -7.24 0.50
CA PRO A 313 -14.58 -6.37 1.47
C PRO A 313 -13.65 -7.11 2.44
N ASP A 314 -13.77 -8.43 2.57
CA ASP A 314 -12.89 -9.24 3.41
C ASP A 314 -11.55 -9.60 2.71
N TYR A 315 -11.40 -9.25 1.43
CA TYR A 315 -10.26 -9.66 0.61
C TYR A 315 -9.39 -8.50 0.10
N VAL A 316 -9.77 -7.27 0.43
CA VAL A 316 -9.04 -6.05 0.08
C VAL A 316 -8.27 -5.56 1.31
N MET A 317 -6.96 -5.41 1.20
CA MET A 317 -6.08 -4.97 2.28
C MET A 317 -5.49 -3.59 2.03
N TRP A 318 -5.26 -2.87 3.11
CA TRP A 318 -4.51 -1.63 3.11
C TRP A 318 -3.01 -1.87 2.99
N GLY A 319 -2.36 -0.97 2.28
CA GLY A 319 -0.93 -0.77 2.35
C GLY A 319 -0.59 0.59 1.76
N THR A 320 0.69 0.95 1.85
CA THR A 320 1.10 2.34 1.66
C THR A 320 2.22 2.52 0.65
N ASP A 321 3.06 1.51 0.44
CA ASP A 321 4.27 1.62 -0.36
C ASP A 321 5.13 2.82 0.06
N SER A 322 5.27 3.03 1.37
CA SER A 322 5.90 4.23 1.97
C SER A 322 7.35 4.47 1.54
N ALA A 323 8.06 3.46 1.04
CA ALA A 323 9.38 3.65 0.43
C ALA A 323 9.31 4.57 -0.81
N LEU A 324 8.19 4.57 -1.52
CA LEU A 324 7.93 5.41 -2.69
C LEU A 324 7.14 6.66 -2.35
N TRP A 325 6.13 6.53 -1.48
CA TRP A 325 5.15 7.58 -1.20
C TRP A 325 5.46 8.40 0.07
N GLY A 326 6.59 8.11 0.73
CA GLY A 326 7.00 8.73 1.98
C GLY A 326 6.05 8.43 3.12
N ASN A 327 5.81 9.41 3.99
CA ASN A 327 5.06 9.19 5.23
C ASN A 327 3.62 8.77 4.91
N PRO A 328 3.13 7.62 5.40
CA PRO A 328 1.83 7.10 5.00
C PRO A 328 0.63 7.88 5.58
N GLN A 329 0.85 8.81 6.50
CA GLN A 329 -0.24 9.51 7.16
C GLN A 329 -1.14 10.25 6.18
N TRP A 330 -0.60 10.85 5.12
CA TRP A 330 -1.42 11.54 4.14
C TRP A 330 -2.35 10.57 3.40
N GLN A 331 -1.91 9.34 3.11
CA GLN A 331 -2.73 8.29 2.50
C GLN A 331 -3.82 7.84 3.47
N ILE A 332 -3.48 7.66 4.75
CA ILE A 332 -4.43 7.28 5.81
C ILE A 332 -5.54 8.34 5.93
N GLU A 333 -5.18 9.62 6.00
CA GLU A 333 -6.15 10.71 6.08
C GLU A 333 -7.01 10.81 4.81
N ALA A 334 -6.40 10.66 3.63
CA ALA A 334 -7.12 10.66 2.37
C ALA A 334 -8.15 9.51 2.34
N PHE A 335 -7.77 8.28 2.70
CA PHE A 335 -8.69 7.13 2.68
C PHE A 335 -9.79 7.23 3.74
N ARG A 336 -9.50 7.79 4.92
CA ARG A 336 -10.53 8.09 5.93
C ARG A 336 -11.62 8.99 5.37
N LYS A 337 -11.23 10.01 4.61
CA LYS A 337 -12.15 10.99 4.02
C LYS A 337 -12.73 10.52 2.69
N PHE A 338 -12.11 9.57 2.02
CA PHE A 338 -12.54 9.11 0.71
C PHE A 338 -13.90 8.40 0.78
N GLN A 339 -14.73 8.66 -0.22
CA GLN A 339 -16.02 8.03 -0.47
C GLN A 339 -16.13 7.71 -1.97
N ILE A 340 -16.86 6.63 -2.28
CA ILE A 340 -17.32 6.38 -3.65
C ILE A 340 -18.59 7.22 -3.82
N PRO A 341 -18.65 8.16 -4.80
CA PRO A 341 -19.83 9.00 -5.00
C PRO A 341 -21.11 8.17 -5.20
N ASP A 342 -22.24 8.66 -4.68
CA ASP A 342 -23.54 7.96 -4.74
C ASP A 342 -23.94 7.58 -6.17
N GLN A 343 -23.61 8.42 -7.14
CA GLN A 343 -23.83 8.15 -8.57
C GLN A 343 -23.12 6.88 -9.06
N LEU A 344 -21.91 6.61 -8.56
CA LEU A 344 -21.17 5.40 -8.92
C LEU A 344 -21.66 4.18 -8.13
N VAL A 345 -22.08 4.39 -6.88
CA VAL A 345 -22.76 3.36 -6.08
C VAL A 345 -24.02 2.88 -6.79
N GLU A 346 -24.90 3.80 -7.21
CA GLU A 346 -26.15 3.50 -7.91
C GLU A 346 -25.90 2.95 -9.32
N GLY A 347 -24.99 3.57 -10.08
CA GLY A 347 -24.75 3.22 -11.49
C GLY A 347 -23.95 1.93 -11.70
N HIS A 348 -23.06 1.56 -10.78
CA HIS A 348 -22.18 0.39 -10.92
C HIS A 348 -22.41 -0.69 -9.85
N GLY A 349 -23.29 -0.46 -8.89
CA GLY A 349 -23.52 -1.37 -7.76
C GLY A 349 -22.31 -1.47 -6.83
N TYR A 350 -21.49 -0.42 -6.74
CA TYR A 350 -20.37 -0.39 -5.82
C TYR A 350 -20.85 -0.25 -4.37
N PRO A 351 -20.18 -0.88 -3.40
CA PRO A 351 -20.51 -0.69 -2.00
C PRO A 351 -20.12 0.73 -1.53
N LYS A 352 -20.92 1.32 -0.63
CA LYS A 352 -20.50 2.53 0.10
C LYS A 352 -19.33 2.20 1.01
N LEU A 353 -18.38 3.13 1.18
CA LEU A 353 -17.26 2.97 2.10
C LEU A 353 -17.70 3.29 3.54
N THR A 354 -18.43 2.35 4.14
CA THR A 354 -18.83 2.41 5.55
C THR A 354 -17.62 2.29 6.48
N ASP A 355 -17.78 2.67 7.74
CA ASP A 355 -16.74 2.49 8.77
C ASP A 355 -16.33 1.03 8.93
N GLU A 356 -17.28 0.09 8.77
CA GLU A 356 -17.00 -1.35 8.79
C GLU A 356 -16.07 -1.76 7.64
N ILE A 357 -16.39 -1.36 6.41
CA ILE A 357 -15.55 -1.67 5.23
C ILE A 357 -14.18 -1.00 5.37
N LYS A 358 -14.13 0.27 5.79
CA LYS A 358 -12.86 0.97 6.01
C LYS A 358 -12.03 0.28 7.10
N ALA A 359 -12.62 -0.19 8.20
CA ALA A 359 -11.91 -0.93 9.24
C ALA A 359 -11.37 -2.28 8.73
N LYS A 360 -12.13 -2.98 7.87
CA LYS A 360 -11.67 -4.21 7.21
C LYS A 360 -10.42 -3.97 6.37
N VAL A 361 -10.50 -2.99 5.46
CA VAL A 361 -9.39 -2.61 4.58
C VAL A 361 -8.20 -2.15 5.40
N PHE A 362 -8.38 -1.21 6.33
CA PHE A 362 -7.29 -0.62 7.13
C PHE A 362 -6.50 -1.62 7.95
N GLY A 363 -7.12 -2.70 8.44
CA GLY A 363 -6.36 -3.59 9.32
C GLY A 363 -7.00 -4.91 9.71
N GLN A 364 -8.33 -5.06 9.71
CA GLN A 364 -8.92 -6.34 10.17
C GLN A 364 -8.58 -7.49 9.22
N ASN A 365 -8.55 -7.24 7.90
CA ASN A 365 -8.20 -8.26 6.91
C ASN A 365 -6.74 -8.72 7.06
N ALA A 366 -5.82 -7.76 7.17
CA ALA A 366 -4.40 -8.04 7.41
C ALA A 366 -4.20 -8.75 8.76
N ALA A 367 -4.85 -8.27 9.84
CA ALA A 367 -4.75 -8.90 11.16
C ALA A 367 -5.21 -10.36 11.14
N ARG A 368 -6.28 -10.67 10.39
CA ARG A 368 -6.76 -12.05 10.22
C ARG A 368 -5.75 -12.94 9.52
N ILE A 369 -5.20 -12.52 8.38
CA ILE A 369 -4.31 -13.40 7.61
C ILE A 369 -2.92 -13.51 8.22
N TRP A 370 -2.44 -12.47 8.90
CA TRP A 370 -1.14 -12.44 9.58
C TRP A 370 -1.20 -12.89 11.03
N ASN A 371 -2.36 -13.37 11.50
CA ASN A 371 -2.59 -13.85 12.87
C ASN A 371 -2.17 -12.84 13.95
N LEU A 372 -2.49 -11.57 13.74
CA LEU A 372 -2.19 -10.49 14.68
C LEU A 372 -3.26 -10.44 15.77
N LYS A 373 -2.82 -10.34 17.04
CA LYS A 373 -3.75 -10.17 18.16
C LYS A 373 -4.44 -8.81 18.04
N THR A 374 -5.76 -8.83 17.87
CA THR A 374 -6.59 -7.64 18.00
C THR A 374 -6.99 -7.48 19.48
N VAL A 375 -6.71 -6.33 20.11
CA VAL A 375 -7.19 -5.96 21.47
C VAL A 375 -8.72 -5.74 21.47
N ALA A 376 -9.50 -6.73 21.05
CA ALA A 376 -10.96 -6.69 21.11
C ALA A 376 -11.51 -6.81 22.55
N SER A 377 -10.63 -6.90 23.55
CA SER A 377 -10.96 -6.97 24.98
C SER A 377 -10.64 -5.69 25.76
N ALA A 378 -10.21 -4.61 25.11
CA ALA A 378 -10.16 -3.29 25.72
C ALA A 378 -11.19 -2.38 25.04
N VAL A 379 -11.93 -1.63 25.86
CA VAL A 379 -12.98 -0.65 25.54
C VAL A 379 -12.75 0.05 24.19
N PRO A 380 -13.80 0.29 23.37
CA PRO A 380 -13.64 0.94 22.06
C PRO A 380 -12.89 2.26 22.23
N ALA A 381 -11.72 2.35 21.61
CA ALA A 381 -11.14 3.65 21.28
C ALA A 381 -11.76 4.07 19.94
N ASP A 382 -12.14 5.34 19.81
CA ASP A 382 -12.87 5.94 18.68
C ASP A 382 -12.17 5.85 17.30
N LYS A 383 -11.10 5.06 17.14
CA LYS A 383 -10.34 4.97 15.88
C LYS A 383 -9.98 3.52 15.50
N PRO A 384 -10.21 3.11 14.24
CA PRO A 384 -9.86 1.77 13.76
C PRO A 384 -8.33 1.54 13.74
N ARG A 385 -7.91 0.30 14.00
CA ARG A 385 -6.50 -0.11 13.93
C ARG A 385 -6.02 -0.17 12.48
N ILE A 386 -4.85 0.41 12.21
CA ILE A 386 -4.25 0.44 10.88
C ILE A 386 -3.04 -0.51 10.84
N VAL A 387 -3.08 -1.48 9.93
CA VAL A 387 -1.95 -2.33 9.56
C VAL A 387 -1.49 -1.87 8.18
N ALA A 388 -0.32 -1.24 8.08
CA ALA A 388 0.25 -0.86 6.80
C ALA A 388 1.03 -2.03 6.22
N VAL A 389 0.68 -2.45 5.01
CA VAL A 389 1.43 -3.43 4.22
C VAL A 389 2.35 -2.74 3.21
#